data_AF-A0A2C5XIF4-F1
#
_entry.id   AF-A0A2C5XIF4-F1
#
_cell.length_a   1.000
_cell.length_b   1.000
_cell.length_c   1.000
_cell.angle_alpha   90.00
_cell.angle_beta   90.00
_cell.angle_gamma   90.00
#
_symmetry.space_group_name_H-M   'P 1'
#
loop_
_entity.id
_entity.type
_entity.pdbx_description
1 polymer ?
#
loop_
_entity_poly.entity_id
_entity_poly.type
_entity_poly.pdbx_seq_one_letter_code
_entity_poly.pdbx_strand_id
1 'polypeptide(L)' 'MSSPIEEPVIVDLGDGFDAMIFSQILEMDESTHDRSFSRELVVDYLSQARDTFTNIRIAL' A
#
# COMPACT_ATOMS: atom_id res chain seq x y z
N MET A 1 -34.23 13.58 -13.93
CA MET A 1 -33.35 13.91 -12.80
C MET A 1 -32.18 12.95 -12.89
N SER A 2 -31.08 13.33 -13.53
CA SER A 2 -29.88 12.50 -13.57
C SER A 2 -29.15 12.68 -12.24
N SER A 3 -28.86 11.57 -11.57
CA SER A 3 -28.10 11.58 -10.32
C SER A 3 -26.71 12.21 -10.54
N PRO A 4 -26.15 12.94 -9.56
CA PRO A 4 -24.79 13.42 -9.65
C PRO A 4 -23.85 12.22 -9.72
N ILE A 5 -22.94 12.22 -10.69
CA ILE A 5 -21.82 11.26 -10.69
C ILE A 5 -20.92 11.70 -9.55
N GLU A 6 -20.85 10.93 -8.47
CA GLU A 6 -19.82 11.13 -7.44
C GLU A 6 -18.47 10.83 -8.09
N GLU A 7 -17.66 11.87 -8.33
CA GLU A 7 -16.29 11.67 -8.79
C GLU A 7 -15.51 10.91 -7.71
N PRO A 8 -14.71 9.90 -8.10
CA PRO A 8 -13.90 9.18 -7.13
C PRO A 8 -12.90 10.15 -6.49
N VAL A 9 -12.93 10.24 -5.16
CA VAL A 9 -11.95 11.00 -4.39
C VAL A 9 -10.59 10.30 -4.55
N ILE A 10 -9.74 10.80 -5.43
CA ILE A 10 -8.35 10.37 -5.51
C ILE A 10 -7.63 10.99 -4.32
N VAL A 11 -7.38 10.16 -3.30
CA VAL A 11 -6.57 10.56 -2.14
C VAL A 11 -5.13 10.67 -2.63
N ASP A 12 -4.58 11.89 -2.65
CA ASP A 12 -3.16 12.12 -2.91
C ASP A 12 -2.34 11.67 -1.70
N LEU A 13 -1.68 10.52 -1.84
CA LEU A 13 -0.86 9.88 -0.81
C LEU A 13 0.65 10.20 -1.01
N GLY A 14 0.96 11.12 -1.92
CA GLY A 14 2.30 11.57 -2.27
C GLY A 14 3.01 10.69 -3.32
N ASP A 15 4.09 11.22 -3.91
CA ASP A 15 4.82 10.58 -5.02
C ASP A 15 5.43 9.20 -4.70
N GLY A 16 5.58 8.87 -3.41
CA GLY A 16 6.07 7.56 -2.96
C GLY A 16 4.98 6.50 -2.86
N PHE A 17 3.73 6.85 -3.10
CA PHE A 17 2.58 6.00 -2.87
C PHE A 17 1.68 5.91 -4.11
N ASP A 18 1.76 4.77 -4.81
CA ASP A 18 0.84 4.48 -5.91
C ASP A 18 -0.44 3.84 -5.36
N ALA A 19 -1.50 4.66 -5.28
CA ALA A 19 -2.81 4.22 -4.81
C ALA A 19 -3.40 3.09 -5.66
N MET A 20 -3.10 3.07 -6.97
CA MET A 20 -3.62 2.06 -7.88
C MET A 20 -3.00 0.68 -7.60
N ILE A 21 -1.69 0.65 -7.31
CA ILE A 21 -0.99 -0.58 -6.91
C ILE A 21 -1.50 -1.08 -5.56
N PHE A 22 -1.68 -0.19 -4.59
CA PHE A 22 -2.23 -0.58 -3.28
C PHE A 22 -3.66 -1.11 -3.38
N SER A 23 -4.51 -0.51 -4.22
CA SER A 23 -5.85 -1.04 -4.48
C SER A 23 -5.82 -2.47 -5.01
N GLN A 24 -4.92 -2.77 -5.96
CA GLN A 24 -4.76 -4.14 -6.46
C GLN A 24 -4.29 -5.11 -5.38
N ILE A 25 -3.37 -4.71 -4.51
CA ILE A 25 -2.92 -5.52 -3.36
C ILE A 25 -4.09 -5.80 -2.41
N LEU A 26 -4.95 -4.81 -2.16
CA LEU A 26 -6.15 -4.98 -1.33
C LEU A 26 -7.21 -5.88 -1.98
N GLU A 27 -7.24 -5.98 -3.31
CA GLU A 27 -8.12 -6.90 -4.04
C GLU A 27 -7.62 -8.35 -3.97
N MET A 28 -6.35 -8.57 -3.63
CA MET A 28 -5.78 -9.91 -3.44
C MET A 28 -6.11 -10.53 -2.08
N ASP A 29 -6.62 -9.75 -1.14
CA ASP A 29 -7.11 -10.26 0.14
C ASP A 29 -8.36 -11.14 -0.04
N GLU A 30 -8.56 -12.13 0.83
CA GLU A 30 -9.73 -13.03 0.78
C GLU A 30 -11.06 -12.28 0.94
N SER A 31 -11.07 -11.18 1.71
CA SER A 31 -12.23 -10.30 1.83
C SER A 31 -11.85 -8.91 2.33
N THR A 32 -12.79 -7.96 2.27
CA THR A 32 -12.58 -6.62 2.84
C THR A 32 -12.40 -6.59 4.35
N HIS A 33 -12.85 -7.66 5.05
CA HIS A 33 -12.75 -7.81 6.51
C HIS A 33 -11.50 -8.60 6.92
N ASP A 34 -10.89 -9.33 5.99
CA ASP A 34 -9.65 -10.07 6.21
C ASP A 34 -8.52 -9.45 5.38
N ARG A 35 -7.79 -8.53 6.01
CA ARG A 35 -6.64 -7.82 5.42
C ARG A 35 -5.31 -8.48 5.74
N SER A 36 -5.30 -9.79 5.98
CA SER A 36 -4.10 -10.51 6.41
C SER A 36 -2.96 -10.43 5.40
N PHE A 37 -3.23 -10.71 4.13
CA PHE A 37 -2.22 -10.68 3.06
C PHE A 37 -1.63 -9.27 2.87
N SER A 38 -2.49 -8.28 2.65
CA SER A 38 -2.03 -6.91 2.40
C SER A 38 -1.30 -6.31 3.59
N ARG A 39 -1.75 -6.60 4.82
CA ARG A 39 -1.10 -6.14 6.06
C ARG A 39 0.27 -6.79 6.25
N GLU A 40 0.39 -8.11 6.08
CA GLU A 40 1.65 -8.82 6.25
C GLU A 40 2.68 -8.34 5.23
N LEU A 41 2.28 -8.17 3.98
CA LEU A 41 3.14 -7.62 2.92
C LEU A 41 3.72 -6.24 3.28
N VAL A 42 2.90 -5.32 3.80
CA VAL A 42 3.36 -3.98 4.19
C VAL A 42 4.32 -4.05 5.36
N VAL A 43 4.03 -4.87 6.38
CA VAL A 43 4.91 -5.04 7.55
C VAL A 43 6.26 -5.60 7.12
N ASP A 44 6.26 -6.61 6.27
CA ASP A 44 7.46 -7.25 5.76
C ASP A 44 8.29 -6.29 4.90
N TYR A 45 7.64 -5.53 4.01
CA TYR A 45 8.31 -4.51 3.20
C TYR A 45 9.04 -3.48 4.07
N LEU A 46 8.39 -2.98 5.14
CA LEU A 46 9.00 -2.03 6.06
C LEU A 46 10.17 -2.64 6.85
N SER A 47 10.04 -3.90 7.27
CA SER A 47 11.14 -4.62 7.92
C SER A 47 12.33 -4.79 6.98
N GLN A 48 12.08 -5.20 5.73
CA GLN A 48 13.11 -5.35 4.71
C GLN A 48 13.81 -4.01 4.42
N ALA A 49 13.06 -2.92 4.28
CA ALA A 49 13.62 -1.58 4.07
C ALA A 49 14.54 -1.15 5.23
N ARG A 50 14.11 -1.37 6.49
CA ARG A 50 14.94 -1.12 7.68
C ARG A 50 16.24 -1.93 7.62
N ASP A 51 16.15 -3.21 7.30
CA ASP A 51 17.30 -4.10 7.26
C ASP A 51 18.26 -3.70 6.12
N THR A 52 17.75 -3.31 4.95
CA THR A 52 18.53 -2.75 3.85
C THR A 52 19.31 -1.50 4.28
N PHE A 53 18.66 -0.51 4.89
CA PHE A 53 19.36 0.69 5.35
C PHE A 53 20.40 0.40 6.44
N THR A 54 20.11 -0.56 7.32
CA THR A 54 21.07 -1.02 8.33
C THR A 54 22.29 -1.66 7.69
N ASN A 55 22.09 -2.51 6.69
CA ASN A 55 23.17 -3.17 5.96
C ASN A 55 24.02 -2.17 5.16
N ILE A 56 23.39 -1.17 4.52
CA ILE A 56 24.09 -0.07 3.85
C ILE A 56 24.96 0.68 4.86
N ARG A 57 24.43 1.02 6.03
CA ARG A 57 25.19 1.72 7.08
C ARG A 57 26.35 0.88 7.62
N ILE A 58 26.22 -0.45 7.70
CA ILE A 58 27.30 -1.34 8.15
C ILE A 58 28.40 -1.46 7.09
N ALA A 59 28.04 -1.40 5.81
CA ALA A 59 28.96 -1.54 4.69
C ALA A 59 29.75 -0.25 4.36
N LEU A 60 29.30 0.91 4.85
CA LEU A 60 29.94 2.22 4.73
C LEU A 60 30.89 2.50 5.89
#